data_AF-A0A968J995-F1
#
_entry.id   AF-A0A968J995-F1
#
_cell.length_a   1.000
_cell.length_b   1.000
_cell.length_c   1.000
_cell.angle_alpha   90.00
_cell.angle_beta   90.00
_cell.angle_gamma   90.00
#
_symmetry.space_group_name_H-M   'P 1'
#
loop_
_entity.id
_entity.type
_entity.pdbx_description
1 polymer ?
#
loop_
_entity_poly.entity_id
_entity_poly.type
_entity_poly.pdbx_seq_one_letter_code
_entity_poly.pdbx_strand_id
1 'polypeptide(L)'
;MINKEFNEKDQETIDSIKREIISSRSPFKELMLQAINNSIIYARKEEYNLAANEINLIHNLPVSKDECKSWNEWSFYCVELPNYLEHIEDEKKVQQLIRLLAASQNLSNEGER
;
A
#
# COMPACT_ATOMS: atom_id res chain seq x y z
N MET A 1 -28.03 -14.14 10.66
CA MET A 1 -27.34 -12.87 10.36
C MET A 1 -25.86 -13.18 10.26
N ILE A 2 -25.23 -12.95 9.11
CA ILE A 2 -23.76 -13.04 9.00
C ILE A 2 -23.22 -11.81 9.74
N ASN A 3 -22.39 -12.01 10.75
CA ASN A 3 -21.71 -10.92 11.43
C ASN A 3 -20.78 -10.29 10.40
N LYS A 4 -21.13 -9.09 9.91
CA LYS A 4 -20.42 -8.38 8.82
C LYS A 4 -19.30 -7.47 9.32
N GLU A 5 -19.05 -7.45 10.62
CA GLU A 5 -18.04 -6.61 11.24
C GLU A 5 -16.66 -7.26 11.19
N PHE A 6 -15.64 -6.42 11.05
CA PHE A 6 -14.23 -6.79 11.14
C PHE A 6 -13.98 -7.56 12.44
N ASN A 7 -13.48 -8.80 12.33
CA ASN A 7 -13.33 -9.72 13.45
C ASN A 7 -11.88 -10.20 13.62
N GLU A 8 -11.65 -11.06 14.61
CA GLU A 8 -10.32 -11.60 14.94
C GLU A 8 -9.66 -12.31 13.74
N LYS A 9 -10.41 -13.04 12.91
CA LYS A 9 -9.85 -13.71 11.72
C LYS A 9 -9.41 -12.72 10.65
N ASP A 10 -10.12 -11.60 10.51
CA ASP A 10 -9.72 -10.54 9.60
C ASP A 10 -8.41 -9.89 10.08
N GLN A 11 -8.28 -9.69 11.40
CA GLN A 11 -7.03 -9.20 12.00
C GLN A 11 -5.88 -10.20 11.81
N GLU A 12 -6.11 -11.50 12.01
CA GLU A 12 -5.11 -12.54 11.75
C GLU A 12 -4.63 -12.56 10.29
N THR A 13 -5.57 -12.39 9.35
CA THR A 13 -5.28 -12.32 7.91
C THR A 13 -4.41 -11.10 7.60
N ILE A 14 -4.77 -9.93 8.14
CA ILE A 14 -3.99 -8.70 8.01
C ILE A 14 -2.58 -8.86 8.60
N ASP A 15 -2.47 -9.46 9.78
CA ASP A 15 -1.18 -9.66 10.44
C ASP A 15 -0.29 -10.63 9.66
N SER A 16 -0.88 -11.65 9.02
CA SER A 16 -0.17 -12.52 8.10
C SER A 16 0.38 -11.75 6.90
N ILE A 17 -0.45 -10.93 6.26
CA ILE A 17 -0.04 -10.10 5.10
C ILE A 17 1.08 -9.14 5.50
N LYS A 18 0.97 -8.46 6.65
CA LYS A 18 2.02 -7.57 7.16
C LYS A 18 3.34 -8.29 7.38
N ARG A 19 3.32 -9.51 7.94
CA ARG A 19 4.54 -10.31 8.12
C ARG A 19 5.19 -10.68 6.78
N GLU A 20 4.40 -11.03 5.79
CA GLU A 20 4.89 -11.29 4.43
C GLU A 20 5.57 -10.04 3.84
N ILE A 21 4.90 -8.89 3.89
CA ILE A 21 5.47 -7.61 3.42
C ILE A 21 6.76 -7.26 4.18
N ILE A 22 6.79 -7.41 5.50
CA ILE A 22 7.98 -7.12 6.33
C ILE A 22 9.16 -8.02 5.92
N SER A 23 8.91 -9.31 5.67
CA SER A 23 9.94 -10.26 5.25
C SER A 23 10.33 -10.13 3.77
N SER A 24 9.52 -9.42 2.98
CA SER A 24 9.74 -9.22 1.56
C SER A 24 10.98 -8.36 1.24
N ARG A 25 11.41 -8.41 -0.01
CA ARG A 25 12.45 -7.52 -0.57
C ARG A 25 11.86 -6.44 -1.48
N SER A 26 10.57 -6.15 -1.35
CA SER A 26 9.92 -5.08 -2.12
C SER A 26 10.55 -3.73 -1.79
N PRO A 27 10.85 -2.88 -2.81
CA PRO A 27 11.19 -1.49 -2.58
C PRO A 27 10.00 -0.66 -2.05
N PHE A 28 8.77 -1.16 -2.17
CA PHE A 28 7.54 -0.47 -1.74
C PHE A 28 7.02 -0.92 -0.38
N LYS A 29 7.80 -1.72 0.37
CA LYS A 29 7.41 -2.28 1.67
C LYS A 29 6.77 -1.27 2.62
N GLU A 30 7.43 -0.14 2.84
CA GLU A 30 6.96 0.90 3.76
C GLU A 30 5.64 1.54 3.29
N LEU A 31 5.48 1.72 1.96
CA LEU A 31 4.24 2.21 1.37
C LEU A 31 3.09 1.22 1.59
N MET A 32 3.32 -0.07 1.35
CA MET A 32 2.31 -1.09 1.58
C MET A 32 1.88 -1.15 3.06
N LEU A 33 2.85 -1.15 3.98
CA LEU A 33 2.55 -1.19 5.42
C LEU A 33 1.78 0.04 5.88
N GLN A 34 2.14 1.23 5.38
CA GLN A 34 1.42 2.46 5.67
C GLN A 34 -0.02 2.41 5.16
N ALA A 35 -0.23 2.04 3.89
CA ALA A 35 -1.55 1.96 3.29
C ALA A 35 -2.45 0.94 4.02
N ILE A 36 -1.92 -0.23 4.38
CA ILE A 36 -2.66 -1.22 5.18
C ILE A 36 -3.06 -0.64 6.54
N ASN A 37 -2.12 0.03 7.24
CA ASN A 37 -2.42 0.65 8.54
C ASN A 37 -3.49 1.74 8.42
N ASN A 38 -3.40 2.60 7.40
CA ASN A 38 -4.40 3.62 7.14
C ASN A 38 -5.76 2.99 6.83
N SER A 39 -5.79 1.94 6.00
CA SER A 39 -7.02 1.23 5.64
C SER A 39 -7.73 0.67 6.87
N ILE A 40 -7.00 0.05 7.80
CA ILE A 40 -7.56 -0.44 9.07
C ILE A 40 -8.10 0.72 9.92
N ILE A 41 -7.37 1.83 10.01
CA ILE A 41 -7.82 3.01 10.76
C ILE A 41 -9.14 3.53 10.19
N TYR A 42 -9.25 3.67 8.87
CA TYR A 42 -10.48 4.11 8.21
C TYR A 42 -11.61 3.11 8.35
N ALA A 43 -11.34 1.81 8.19
CA ALA A 43 -12.34 0.77 8.35
C ALA A 43 -12.95 0.77 9.78
N ARG A 44 -12.12 1.01 10.80
CA ARG A 44 -12.57 1.15 12.20
C ARG A 44 -13.38 2.42 12.47
N LYS A 45 -13.22 3.44 11.62
CA LYS A 45 -14.01 4.69 11.65
C LYS A 45 -15.23 4.62 10.73
N GLU A 46 -15.50 3.48 10.11
CA GLU A 46 -16.55 3.30 9.09
C GLU A 46 -16.35 4.17 7.82
N GLU A 47 -15.14 4.67 7.60
CA GLU A 47 -14.74 5.45 6.43
C GLU A 47 -14.32 4.54 5.27
N TYR A 48 -15.20 3.61 4.87
CA TYR A 48 -14.85 2.49 3.97
C TYR A 48 -14.33 2.91 2.59
N ASN A 49 -14.78 4.05 2.06
CA ASN A 49 -14.28 4.57 0.79
C ASN A 49 -12.79 4.96 0.89
N LEU A 50 -12.39 5.59 2.00
CA LEU A 50 -10.99 5.92 2.25
C LEU A 50 -10.18 4.65 2.52
N ALA A 51 -10.75 3.68 3.23
CA ALA A 51 -10.12 2.38 3.43
C ALA A 51 -9.83 1.66 2.10
N ALA A 52 -10.80 1.67 1.17
CA ALA A 52 -10.67 1.07 -0.15
C ALA A 52 -9.63 1.81 -1.01
N ASN A 53 -9.58 3.13 -0.94
CA ASN A 53 -8.60 3.93 -1.68
C ASN A 53 -7.15 3.59 -1.28
N GLU A 54 -6.88 3.39 0.02
CA GLU A 54 -5.55 2.96 0.48
C GLU A 54 -5.16 1.58 -0.09
N ILE A 55 -6.10 0.63 -0.14
CA ILE A 55 -5.84 -0.70 -0.70
C ILE A 55 -5.67 -0.63 -2.22
N ASN A 56 -6.50 0.15 -2.91
CA ASN A 56 -6.41 0.35 -4.35
C ASN A 56 -5.07 0.95 -4.77
N LEU A 57 -4.44 1.78 -3.94
CA LEU A 57 -3.09 2.28 -4.24
C LEU A 57 -2.05 1.15 -4.30
N ILE A 58 -2.18 0.14 -3.44
CA ILE A 58 -1.10 -0.83 -3.22
C ILE A 58 -1.35 -2.21 -3.85
N HIS A 59 -2.57 -2.49 -4.32
CA HIS A 59 -2.97 -3.84 -4.74
C HIS A 59 -2.14 -4.44 -5.88
N ASN A 60 -1.52 -3.59 -6.71
CA ASN A 60 -0.66 -4.01 -7.83
C ASN A 60 0.82 -3.78 -7.57
N LEU A 61 1.23 -3.33 -6.38
CA LEU A 61 2.65 -3.12 -6.08
C LEU A 61 3.39 -4.46 -5.94
N PRO A 62 4.61 -4.58 -6.47
CA PRO A 62 5.37 -5.82 -6.43
C PRO A 62 5.84 -6.10 -5.00
N VAL A 63 5.54 -7.28 -4.49
CA VAL A 63 5.94 -7.74 -3.15
C VAL A 63 7.36 -8.33 -3.19
N SER A 64 7.81 -8.82 -4.35
CA SER A 64 9.15 -9.39 -4.52
C SER A 64 9.98 -8.66 -5.59
N LYS A 65 11.32 -8.84 -5.54
CA LYS A 65 12.22 -8.30 -6.58
C LYS A 65 11.95 -8.89 -7.96
N ASP A 66 11.48 -10.13 -8.04
CA ASP A 66 11.17 -10.76 -9.32
C ASP A 66 9.87 -10.21 -9.90
N GLU A 67 8.87 -9.94 -9.06
CA GLU A 67 7.65 -9.24 -9.49
C GLU A 67 7.95 -7.84 -10.03
N CYS A 68 8.93 -7.12 -9.47
CA CYS A 68 9.33 -5.81 -10.00
C CYS A 68 9.71 -5.86 -11.48
N LYS A 69 10.27 -6.98 -11.98
CA LYS A 69 10.69 -7.11 -13.40
C LYS A 69 9.51 -7.18 -14.36
N SER A 70 8.38 -7.69 -13.89
CA SER A 70 7.13 -7.84 -14.67
C SER A 70 6.05 -6.84 -14.26
N TRP A 71 6.37 -5.96 -13.31
CA TRP A 71 5.42 -5.01 -12.77
C TRP A 71 5.11 -3.93 -13.80
N ASN A 72 3.83 -3.60 -13.94
CA ASN A 72 3.38 -2.56 -14.85
C ASN A 72 3.51 -1.19 -14.18
N GLU A 73 4.74 -0.67 -14.15
CA GLU A 73 5.06 0.66 -13.62
C GLU A 73 4.17 1.75 -14.23
N TRP A 74 3.92 1.68 -15.54
CA TRP A 74 3.11 2.65 -16.25
C TRP A 74 1.68 2.71 -15.70
N SER A 75 1.05 1.55 -15.49
CA SER A 75 -0.31 1.48 -14.91
C SER A 75 -0.35 2.14 -13.53
N PHE A 76 0.64 1.86 -12.68
CA PHE A 76 0.68 2.44 -11.35
C PHE A 76 0.84 3.97 -11.41
N TYR A 77 1.85 4.48 -12.11
CA TYR A 77 2.17 5.91 -12.11
C TYR A 77 1.16 6.75 -12.91
N CYS A 78 0.54 6.19 -13.94
CA CYS A 78 -0.38 6.94 -14.82
C CYS A 78 -1.86 6.73 -14.50
N VAL A 79 -2.23 5.69 -13.75
CA VAL A 79 -3.63 5.38 -13.46
C VAL A 79 -3.88 5.35 -11.95
N GLU A 80 -3.20 4.48 -11.22
CA GLU A 80 -3.51 4.22 -9.80
C GLU A 80 -3.10 5.39 -8.90
N LEU A 81 -1.89 5.91 -9.07
CA LEU A 81 -1.36 6.99 -8.25
C LEU A 81 -2.14 8.31 -8.45
N PRO A 82 -2.44 8.78 -9.68
CA PRO A 82 -3.27 9.97 -9.87
C PRO A 82 -4.67 9.80 -9.28
N ASN A 83 -5.31 8.64 -9.50
CA ASN A 83 -6.63 8.35 -8.93
C ASN A 83 -6.59 8.39 -7.40
N TYR A 84 -5.55 7.88 -6.76
CA TYR A 84 -5.40 8.00 -5.31
C TYR A 84 -5.22 9.45 -4.85
N LEU A 85 -4.39 10.24 -5.55
CA LEU A 85 -4.13 11.64 -5.23
C LEU A 85 -5.38 12.54 -5.34
N GLU A 86 -6.30 12.23 -6.27
CA GLU A 86 -7.58 12.94 -6.39
C GLU A 86 -8.47 12.83 -5.13
N HIS A 87 -8.23 11.81 -4.30
CA HIS A 87 -9.02 11.52 -3.10
C HIS A 87 -8.30 11.87 -1.78
N ILE A 88 -7.10 12.46 -1.85
CA ILE A 88 -6.39 12.92 -0.65
C ILE A 88 -6.53 14.44 -0.50
N GLU A 89 -7.23 14.84 0.56
CA GLU A 89 -7.35 16.26 0.93
C GLU A 89 -6.23 16.73 1.87
N ASP A 90 -5.49 15.79 2.48
CA ASP A 90 -4.43 16.08 3.46
C ASP A 90 -3.05 16.20 2.79
N GLU A 91 -2.55 17.44 2.68
CA GLU A 91 -1.22 17.74 2.12
C GLU A 91 -0.11 16.92 2.79
N LYS A 92 -0.18 16.66 4.10
CA LYS A 92 0.86 15.90 4.80
C LYS A 92 0.91 14.46 4.33
N LYS A 93 -0.24 13.87 4.00
CA LYS A 93 -0.30 12.51 3.42
C LYS A 93 0.30 12.48 2.03
N VAL A 94 0.04 13.49 1.20
CA VAL A 94 0.68 13.62 -0.12
C VAL A 94 2.20 13.71 0.02
N GLN A 95 2.69 14.55 0.93
CA GLN A 95 4.13 14.67 1.18
C GLN A 95 4.74 13.35 1.68
N GLN A 96 4.05 12.62 2.55
CA GLN A 96 4.50 11.32 3.05
C GLN A 96 4.54 10.27 1.93
N LEU A 97 3.51 10.21 1.08
CA LEU A 97 3.47 9.33 -0.09
C LEU A 97 4.66 9.59 -1.02
N ILE A 98 4.90 10.86 -1.38
CA ILE A 98 6.02 11.23 -2.26
C ILE A 98 7.36 10.81 -1.65
N ARG A 99 7.55 10.99 -0.33
CA ARG A 99 8.77 10.55 0.36
C ARG A 99 8.97 9.04 0.28
N LEU A 100 7.91 8.26 0.49
CA LEU A 100 7.98 6.80 0.40
C LEU A 100 8.25 6.32 -1.03
N LEU A 101 7.62 6.94 -2.02
CA LEU A 101 7.89 6.66 -3.43
C LEU A 101 9.35 7.00 -3.77
N ALA A 102 9.87 8.15 -3.34
CA ALA A 102 11.28 8.50 -3.57
C ALA A 102 12.24 7.50 -2.89
N ALA A 103 11.94 7.06 -1.67
CA ALA A 103 12.74 6.05 -0.97
C ALA A 103 12.75 4.70 -1.71
N SER A 104 11.62 4.29 -2.30
CA SER A 104 11.52 3.05 -3.08
C SER A 104 12.44 3.05 -4.32
N GLN A 105 12.69 4.22 -4.91
CA GLN A 105 13.58 4.35 -6.07
C GLN A 105 15.05 4.22 -5.66
N ASN A 106 15.44 4.74 -4.50
CA ASN A 106 16.82 4.65 -4.01
C ASN A 106 17.21 3.21 -3.65
N LEU A 107 16.28 2.43 -3.08
CA LEU A 107 16.50 1.02 -2.73
C LEU A 107 16.60 0.11 -3.96
N SER A 108 16.02 0.52 -5.09
CA SER A 108 16.11 -0.22 -6.35
C SER A 108 17.52 -0.11 -6.96
N ASN A 109 18.20 1.03 -6.79
CA ASN A 109 19.52 1.30 -7.36
C ASN A 109 20.70 0.67 -6.58
N GLU A 110 20.53 0.31 -5.31
CA GLU A 110 21.58 -0.34 -4.50
C GLU A 110 21.75 -1.84 -4.84
N GLY A 111 20.83 -2.44 -5.60
CA GLY A 111 20.91 -3.84 -6.03
C GLY A 111 21.69 -4.08 -7.33
N GLU A 112 22.15 -3.01 -7.99
CA GLU A 112 22.83 -3.06 -9.30
C GLU A 112 24.32 -2.68 -9.25
N ARG A 113 24.88 -2.46 -8.05
CA ARG A 113 26.30 -2.12 -7.84
C ARG A 113 27.11 -3.27 -7.26
#